data_AF-A0AB33EE51-F1
#
_entry.id   AF-A0AB33EE51-F1
#
_cell.length_a   1.000
_cell.length_b   1.000
_cell.length_c   1.000
_cell.angle_alpha   90.00
_cell.angle_beta   90.00
_cell.angle_gamma   90.00
#
_symmetry.space_group_name_H-M   'P 1'
#
loop_
_entity.id
_entity.type
_entity.pdbx_description
1 polymer ?
#
loop_
_entity_poly.entity_id
_entity_poly.type
_entity_poly.pdbx_seq_one_letter_code
_entity_poly.pdbx_strand_id
1 'polypeptide(L)'
;MPPIITCLVALSVLGLTLVVQAQTNACPPGEKQVCLNGCICLPDLGQMPDGVYQVAAPALALWLTQARAEAASAEIQPIPPHIREQLLRWYDPSVLDAAHYKVSDNGQFSAATSMLQNPDVGAVTLIDIILFRDTQTAEQDIALWAHELKHVQQFREWGVEGFAQRYTQDFNAVEAPAYAIQAEVRRSVRGGTQ
;
A
#
# COMPACT_ATOMS: atom_id res chain seq x y z
N MET A 1 -75.48 -25.19 43.64
CA MET A 1 -75.53 -26.66 43.45
C MET A 1 -74.64 -26.97 42.25
N PRO A 2 -73.56 -27.76 42.39
CA PRO A 2 -72.63 -28.12 41.31
C PRO A 2 -73.16 -29.42 40.60
N PRO A 3 -72.44 -30.22 39.78
CA PRO A 3 -71.12 -30.12 39.10
C PRO A 3 -71.12 -30.76 37.64
N ILE A 4 -69.92 -31.13 37.12
CA ILE A 4 -69.58 -32.29 36.22
C ILE A 4 -69.65 -32.02 34.70
N ILE A 5 -68.55 -31.72 34.00
CA ILE A 5 -67.45 -32.59 33.46
C ILE A 5 -67.80 -33.31 32.13
N THR A 6 -66.83 -33.27 31.20
CA THR A 6 -66.64 -34.05 29.95
C THR A 6 -67.55 -33.72 28.76
N CYS A 7 -67.11 -33.67 27.49
CA CYS A 7 -65.90 -34.16 26.85
C CYS A 7 -65.78 -33.55 25.44
N LEU A 8 -64.54 -33.42 24.97
CA LEU A 8 -64.12 -33.64 23.58
C LEU A 8 -64.50 -32.63 22.48
N VAL A 9 -63.42 -32.03 21.97
CA VAL A 9 -63.02 -31.98 20.55
C VAL A 9 -63.28 -30.67 19.81
N ALA A 10 -62.17 -30.22 19.23
CA ALA A 10 -62.02 -29.28 18.14
C ALA A 10 -62.41 -27.82 18.45
N LEU A 11 -61.40 -26.97 18.62
CA LEU A 11 -60.92 -26.20 17.48
C LEU A 11 -59.61 -25.51 17.85
N SER A 12 -58.56 -26.12 17.33
CA SER A 12 -57.19 -25.70 17.15
C SER A 12 -57.01 -24.17 17.05
N VAL A 13 -56.33 -23.63 18.06
CA VAL A 13 -55.70 -22.30 18.03
C VAL A 13 -54.66 -22.31 16.92
N LEU A 14 -55.00 -21.73 15.77
CA LEU A 14 -54.05 -21.50 14.67
C LEU A 14 -53.23 -20.25 14.97
N GLY A 15 -52.37 -20.33 15.98
CA GLY A 15 -51.29 -19.37 16.18
C GLY A 15 -50.13 -19.76 15.29
N LEU A 16 -50.07 -19.22 14.07
CA LEU A 16 -48.87 -19.28 13.23
C LEU A 16 -47.75 -18.49 13.94
N THR A 17 -47.00 -19.12 14.83
CA THR A 17 -45.64 -18.69 15.12
C THR A 17 -44.77 -19.18 13.98
N LEU A 18 -44.61 -18.36 12.95
CA LEU A 18 -43.44 -18.42 12.08
C LEU A 18 -42.23 -18.12 12.96
N VAL A 19 -41.71 -19.14 13.64
CA VAL A 19 -40.33 -19.13 14.10
C VAL A 19 -39.50 -19.17 12.83
N VAL A 20 -39.12 -17.98 12.35
CA VAL A 20 -37.94 -17.83 11.51
C VAL A 20 -36.80 -18.41 12.34
N GLN A 21 -36.40 -19.64 12.02
CA GLN A 21 -35.16 -20.21 12.52
C GLN A 21 -34.07 -19.30 11.98
N ALA A 22 -33.58 -18.37 12.81
CA ALA A 22 -32.32 -17.71 12.54
C ALA A 22 -31.28 -18.83 12.49
N GLN A 23 -30.90 -19.23 11.27
CA GLN A 23 -29.80 -20.15 11.08
C GLN A 23 -28.60 -19.49 11.73
N THR A 24 -28.15 -20.06 12.85
CA THR A 24 -26.87 -19.71 13.46
C THR A 24 -25.78 -20.20 12.52
N ASN A 25 -25.59 -19.51 11.41
CA ASN A 25 -24.39 -19.62 10.58
C ASN A 25 -23.27 -18.89 11.32
N ALA A 26 -22.90 -19.45 12.47
CA ALA A 26 -21.77 -19.00 13.25
C ALA A 26 -20.53 -19.52 12.52
N CYS A 27 -19.87 -18.63 11.80
CA CYS A 27 -18.54 -18.90 11.28
C CYS A 27 -17.64 -19.46 12.41
N PRO A 28 -16.68 -20.35 12.09
CA PRO A 28 -15.70 -20.84 13.05
C PRO A 28 -15.09 -19.69 13.89
N PRO A 29 -14.69 -19.95 15.15
CA PRO A 29 -14.01 -18.95 15.96
C PRO A 29 -12.81 -18.36 15.22
N GLY A 30 -12.74 -17.04 15.10
CA GLY A 30 -11.71 -16.35 14.31
C GLY A 30 -12.11 -16.06 12.86
N GLU A 31 -13.36 -16.31 12.46
CA GLU A 31 -13.92 -15.94 11.16
C GLU A 31 -15.16 -15.02 11.33
N LYS A 32 -15.31 -14.07 10.40
CA LYS A 32 -16.45 -13.15 10.30
C LYS A 32 -17.21 -13.38 8.99
N GLN A 33 -18.53 -13.35 9.10
CA GLN A 33 -19.43 -13.52 7.96
C GLN A 33 -19.50 -12.24 7.11
N VAL A 34 -19.30 -12.36 5.80
CA VAL A 34 -19.49 -11.27 4.81
C VAL A 34 -20.49 -11.72 3.76
N CYS A 35 -21.53 -10.92 3.51
CA CYS A 35 -22.61 -11.26 2.59
C CYS A 35 -22.77 -10.19 1.50
N LEU A 36 -22.60 -10.57 0.24
CA LEU A 36 -22.81 -9.70 -0.93
C LEU A 36 -23.87 -10.26 -1.89
N ASN A 37 -23.88 -11.58 -2.13
CA ASN A 37 -24.96 -12.31 -2.84
C ASN A 37 -25.08 -13.78 -2.35
N GLY A 38 -24.65 -13.99 -1.12
CA GLY A 38 -24.37 -15.26 -0.46
C GLY A 38 -23.39 -14.97 0.67
N CYS A 39 -23.48 -15.70 1.78
CA CYS A 39 -22.63 -15.45 2.93
C CYS A 39 -21.44 -16.41 2.94
N ILE A 40 -20.24 -15.84 3.01
CA ILE A 40 -19.00 -16.60 3.19
C ILE A 40 -18.38 -16.23 4.54
N CYS A 41 -17.74 -17.20 5.18
CA CYS A 41 -16.92 -16.97 6.35
C CYS A 41 -15.50 -16.65 5.90
N LEU A 42 -15.02 -15.46 6.27
CA LEU A 42 -13.64 -15.03 6.05
C LEU A 42 -12.95 -14.93 7.42
N PRO A 43 -11.65 -15.20 7.55
CA PRO A 43 -10.91 -14.90 8.78
C PRO A 43 -11.17 -13.47 9.25
N ASP A 44 -11.41 -13.30 10.55
CA ASP A 44 -11.64 -12.01 11.20
C ASP A 44 -10.31 -11.26 11.30
N LEU A 45 -9.98 -10.55 10.23
CA LEU A 45 -8.79 -9.70 10.12
C LEU A 45 -8.79 -8.53 11.12
N GLY A 46 -9.91 -8.29 11.85
CA GLY A 46 -10.06 -7.19 12.79
C GLY A 46 -9.55 -7.47 14.21
N GLN A 47 -9.31 -8.73 14.59
CA GLN A 47 -8.89 -9.11 15.95
C GLN A 47 -7.41 -9.51 16.09
N MET A 48 -6.63 -9.49 15.00
CA MET A 48 -5.22 -9.85 15.02
C MET A 48 -4.37 -8.68 14.54
N PRO A 49 -3.65 -7.96 15.44
CA PRO A 49 -2.63 -7.00 15.03
C PRO A 49 -1.65 -7.63 14.04
N ASP A 50 -1.23 -8.87 14.29
CA ASP A 50 -0.32 -9.62 13.44
C ASP A 50 -0.95 -10.07 12.11
N GLY A 51 -2.27 -10.29 12.08
CA GLY A 51 -3.00 -10.76 10.89
C GLY A 51 -3.12 -9.68 9.80
N VAL A 52 -3.23 -8.41 10.19
CA VAL A 52 -3.20 -7.27 9.25
C VAL A 52 -1.83 -7.18 8.59
N TYR A 53 -0.74 -7.30 9.35
CA TYR A 53 0.62 -7.26 8.79
C TYR A 53 0.94 -8.49 7.93
N GLN A 54 0.44 -9.67 8.30
CA GLN A 54 0.62 -10.91 7.55
C GLN A 54 0.03 -10.85 6.13
N VAL A 55 -1.02 -10.03 5.92
CA VAL A 55 -1.62 -9.84 4.58
C VAL A 55 -1.12 -8.56 3.91
N ALA A 56 -0.90 -7.48 4.67
CA ALA A 56 -0.51 -6.18 4.13
C ALA A 56 0.88 -6.21 3.49
N ALA A 57 1.87 -6.85 4.13
CA ALA A 57 3.23 -6.88 3.60
C ALA A 57 3.33 -7.66 2.26
N PRO A 58 2.81 -8.89 2.13
CA PRO A 58 2.78 -9.59 0.85
C PRO A 58 1.96 -8.86 -0.23
N ALA A 59 0.83 -8.24 0.15
CA ALA A 59 0.02 -7.46 -0.79
C ALA A 59 0.79 -6.24 -1.33
N LEU A 60 1.50 -5.51 -0.46
CA LEU A 60 2.34 -4.38 -0.87
C LEU A 60 3.53 -4.84 -1.73
N ALA A 61 4.18 -5.95 -1.39
CA ALA A 61 5.28 -6.49 -2.20
C ALA A 61 4.82 -6.87 -3.62
N LEU A 62 3.66 -7.52 -3.74
CA LEU A 62 3.05 -7.85 -5.03
C LEU A 62 2.71 -6.57 -5.81
N TRP A 63 2.10 -5.61 -5.13
CA TRP A 63 1.74 -4.32 -5.72
C TRP A 63 2.97 -3.57 -6.28
N LEU A 64 4.04 -3.46 -5.50
CA LEU A 64 5.30 -2.83 -5.92
C LEU A 64 5.89 -3.52 -7.14
N THR A 65 5.90 -4.86 -7.14
CA THR A 65 6.45 -5.65 -8.25
C THR A 65 5.65 -5.46 -9.53
N GLN A 66 4.32 -5.48 -9.43
CA GLN A 66 3.42 -5.27 -10.57
C GLN A 66 3.52 -3.84 -11.12
N ALA A 67 3.51 -2.84 -10.23
CA ALA A 67 3.66 -1.43 -10.61
C ALA A 67 5.01 -1.16 -11.28
N ARG A 68 6.11 -1.76 -10.79
CA ARG A 68 7.42 -1.69 -11.45
C ARG A 68 7.38 -2.33 -12.83
N ALA A 69 6.78 -3.50 -12.97
CA ALA A 69 6.68 -4.20 -14.26
C ALA A 69 5.90 -3.38 -15.30
N GLU A 70 4.81 -2.73 -14.87
CA GLU A 70 4.05 -1.79 -15.70
C GLU A 70 4.89 -0.57 -16.10
N ALA A 71 5.60 0.04 -15.15
CA ALA A 71 6.48 1.17 -15.44
C ALA A 71 7.61 0.81 -16.43
N ALA A 72 8.17 -0.39 -16.31
CA ALA A 72 9.23 -0.92 -17.18
C ALA A 72 8.74 -1.37 -18.57
N SER A 73 7.43 -1.45 -18.80
CA SER A 73 6.86 -1.83 -20.11
C SER A 73 7.01 -0.74 -21.18
N ALA A 74 7.30 0.48 -20.75
CA ALA A 74 7.58 1.63 -21.59
C ALA A 74 9.06 2.06 -21.44
N GLU A 75 9.46 3.05 -22.21
CA GLU A 75 10.82 3.60 -22.12
C GLU A 75 11.06 4.23 -20.74
N ILE A 76 12.15 3.82 -20.10
CA ILE A 76 12.67 4.38 -18.84
C ILE A 76 14.01 5.05 -19.14
N GLN A 77 14.33 6.11 -18.42
CA GLN A 77 15.54 6.90 -18.62
C GLN A 77 16.52 6.69 -17.45
N PRO A 78 17.84 6.70 -17.69
CA PRO A 78 18.82 6.73 -16.60
C PRO A 78 18.77 8.08 -15.87
N ILE A 79 19.34 8.18 -14.66
CA ILE A 79 19.42 9.47 -13.95
C ILE A 79 20.06 10.55 -14.85
N PRO A 80 19.48 11.77 -14.95
CA PRO A 80 20.08 12.86 -15.72
C PRO A 80 21.53 13.13 -15.28
N PRO A 81 22.50 13.27 -16.20
CA PRO A 81 23.92 13.34 -15.85
C PRO A 81 24.27 14.40 -14.80
N HIS A 82 23.65 15.58 -14.87
CA HIS A 82 23.89 16.68 -13.92
C HIS A 82 23.31 16.39 -12.53
N ILE A 83 22.22 15.64 -12.43
CA ILE A 83 21.67 15.16 -11.15
C ILE A 83 22.60 14.09 -10.58
N ARG A 84 23.01 13.12 -11.43
CA ARG A 84 23.89 12.02 -11.04
C ARG A 84 25.21 12.54 -10.47
N GLU A 85 25.87 13.49 -11.16
CA GLU A 85 27.13 14.08 -10.71
C GLU A 85 27.03 14.71 -9.31
N GLN A 86 25.96 15.44 -9.05
CA GLN A 86 25.76 16.09 -7.75
C GLN A 86 25.54 15.06 -6.64
N LEU A 87 24.81 13.98 -6.93
CA LEU A 87 24.43 12.98 -5.94
C LEU A 87 25.53 11.97 -5.58
N LEU A 88 26.61 11.91 -6.37
CA LEU A 88 27.81 11.10 -6.07
C LEU A 88 28.45 11.45 -4.72
N ARG A 89 28.17 12.64 -4.16
CA ARG A 89 28.63 13.02 -2.83
C ARG A 89 27.97 12.19 -1.71
N TRP A 90 26.74 11.73 -1.92
CA TRP A 90 25.93 11.09 -0.87
C TRP A 90 25.64 9.61 -1.12
N TYR A 91 25.64 9.19 -2.38
CA TYR A 91 25.29 7.83 -2.77
C TYR A 91 26.45 7.12 -3.45
N ASP A 92 26.59 5.84 -3.12
CA ASP A 92 27.49 4.95 -3.85
C ASP A 92 27.06 4.89 -5.34
N PRO A 93 28.01 4.90 -6.29
CA PRO A 93 27.70 4.82 -7.72
C PRO A 93 26.76 3.67 -8.08
N SER A 94 26.85 2.52 -7.40
CA SER A 94 25.99 1.37 -7.67
C SER A 94 24.51 1.59 -7.33
N VAL A 95 24.18 2.52 -6.43
CA VAL A 95 22.79 2.92 -6.17
C VAL A 95 22.29 3.81 -7.31
N LEU A 96 23.12 4.76 -7.75
CA LEU A 96 22.79 5.66 -8.86
C LEU A 96 22.63 4.90 -10.19
N ASP A 97 23.49 3.92 -10.44
CA ASP A 97 23.49 3.11 -11.67
C ASP A 97 22.32 2.11 -11.71
N ALA A 98 21.78 1.74 -10.54
CA ALA A 98 20.59 0.89 -10.47
C ALA A 98 19.31 1.69 -10.78
N ALA A 99 19.27 2.97 -10.43
CA ALA A 99 18.05 3.77 -10.53
C ALA A 99 17.78 4.25 -11.96
N HIS A 100 16.53 4.11 -12.37
CA HIS A 100 15.96 4.67 -13.58
C HIS A 100 14.82 5.61 -13.19
N TYR A 101 14.39 6.46 -14.11
CA TYR A 101 13.22 7.29 -13.89
C TYR A 101 12.29 7.34 -15.10
N LYS A 102 11.06 7.75 -14.80
CA LYS A 102 10.05 8.09 -15.78
C LYS A 102 9.24 9.27 -15.26
N VAL A 103 8.70 10.08 -16.17
CA VAL A 103 7.71 11.11 -15.84
C VAL A 103 6.33 10.54 -16.10
N SER A 104 5.42 10.69 -15.14
CA SER A 104 4.05 10.19 -15.23
C SER A 104 3.33 10.77 -16.44
N ASP A 105 2.86 9.90 -17.33
CA ASP A 105 1.92 10.23 -18.37
C ASP A 105 0.52 10.20 -17.77
N ASN A 106 -0.09 11.38 -17.55
CA ASN A 106 -1.42 11.54 -16.94
C ASN A 106 -2.58 10.75 -17.62
N GLY A 107 -2.31 9.98 -18.69
CA GLY A 107 -3.27 9.13 -19.39
C GLY A 107 -3.28 7.66 -18.94
N GLN A 108 -2.24 7.16 -18.26
CA GLN A 108 -2.18 5.76 -17.81
C GLN A 108 -2.55 5.66 -16.32
N PHE A 109 -3.77 5.22 -16.03
CA PHE A 109 -4.18 4.89 -14.67
C PHE A 109 -3.52 3.58 -14.25
N SER A 110 -2.49 3.69 -13.40
CA SER A 110 -1.92 2.59 -12.64
C SER A 110 -2.06 2.89 -11.16
N ALA A 111 -1.84 1.89 -10.33
CA ALA A 111 -1.92 2.11 -8.91
C ALA A 111 -0.79 3.05 -8.42
N ALA A 112 0.35 3.08 -9.08
CA ALA A 112 1.42 4.05 -8.80
C ALA A 112 1.02 5.49 -9.18
N THR A 113 0.36 5.70 -10.33
CA THR A 113 -0.11 7.04 -10.73
C THR A 113 -1.27 7.53 -9.87
N SER A 114 -1.96 6.63 -9.15
CA SER A 114 -2.96 7.00 -8.14
C SER A 114 -2.34 7.69 -6.93
N MET A 115 -1.14 7.27 -6.48
CA MET A 115 -0.42 7.96 -5.39
C MET A 115 0.01 9.38 -5.81
N LEU A 116 0.41 9.55 -7.08
CA LEU A 116 0.74 10.86 -7.65
C LEU A 116 -0.48 11.78 -7.81
N GLN A 117 -1.71 11.33 -7.58
CA GLN A 117 -2.87 12.24 -7.53
C GLN A 117 -2.87 13.12 -6.28
N ASN A 118 -2.18 12.71 -5.21
CA ASN A 118 -1.97 13.58 -4.05
C ASN A 118 -0.97 14.69 -4.41
N PRO A 119 -1.34 15.98 -4.42
CA PRO A 119 -0.47 17.07 -4.86
C PRO A 119 0.84 17.19 -4.05
N ASP A 120 0.87 16.65 -2.82
CA ASP A 120 2.05 16.70 -1.96
C ASP A 120 3.12 15.65 -2.32
N VAL A 121 2.81 14.72 -3.24
CA VAL A 121 3.74 13.66 -3.68
C VAL A 121 4.44 14.07 -4.98
N GLY A 122 5.73 14.38 -4.91
CA GLY A 122 6.52 14.76 -6.10
C GLY A 122 6.97 13.58 -6.95
N ALA A 123 7.21 12.44 -6.32
CA ALA A 123 7.67 11.21 -6.96
C ALA A 123 7.28 9.97 -6.13
N VAL A 124 7.37 8.79 -6.74
CA VAL A 124 7.21 7.48 -6.09
C VAL A 124 8.30 6.54 -6.58
N THR A 125 9.01 5.89 -5.67
CA THR A 125 10.00 4.85 -6.01
C THR A 125 9.36 3.47 -6.10
N LEU A 126 9.40 2.88 -7.29
CA LEU A 126 8.98 1.52 -7.61
C LEU A 126 10.21 0.62 -7.76
N ILE A 127 10.77 0.20 -6.63
CA ILE A 127 11.96 -0.67 -6.53
C ILE A 127 13.23 0.04 -7.01
N ASP A 128 13.44 0.13 -8.32
CA ASP A 128 14.57 0.81 -8.98
C ASP A 128 14.11 1.83 -10.03
N ILE A 129 12.80 2.00 -10.23
CA ILE A 129 12.23 2.99 -11.13
C ILE A 129 11.56 4.09 -10.31
N ILE A 130 12.03 5.33 -10.46
CA ILE A 130 11.45 6.50 -9.80
C ILE A 130 10.47 7.16 -10.76
N LEU A 131 9.20 7.18 -10.39
CA LEU A 131 8.15 7.83 -11.17
C LEU A 131 7.93 9.24 -10.64
N PHE A 132 8.35 10.24 -11.42
CA PHE A 132 8.14 11.65 -11.12
C PHE A 132 6.79 12.13 -11.63
N ARG A 133 6.18 13.07 -10.91
CA ARG A 133 4.95 13.74 -11.33
C ARG A 133 5.12 14.46 -12.67
N ASP A 134 6.19 15.23 -12.79
CA ASP A 134 6.41 16.15 -13.91
C ASP A 134 7.91 16.27 -14.23
N THR A 135 8.18 16.74 -15.45
CA THR A 135 9.54 16.89 -15.96
C THR A 135 10.36 17.90 -15.16
N GLN A 136 9.74 18.98 -14.66
CA GLN A 136 10.47 20.01 -13.92
C GLN A 136 11.04 19.43 -12.63
N THR A 137 10.21 18.68 -11.89
CA THR A 137 10.63 17.98 -10.68
C THR A 137 11.73 16.96 -10.98
N ALA A 138 11.57 16.15 -12.04
CA ALA A 138 12.55 15.14 -12.45
C ALA A 138 13.91 15.73 -12.89
N GLU A 139 13.92 16.94 -13.47
CA GLU A 139 15.15 17.53 -14.00
C GLU A 139 15.84 18.50 -13.03
N GLN A 140 15.13 19.03 -12.03
CA GLN A 140 15.62 20.15 -11.21
C GLN A 140 15.68 19.86 -9.70
N ASP A 141 14.84 18.97 -9.15
CA ASP A 141 14.78 18.74 -7.71
C ASP A 141 15.76 17.66 -7.25
N ILE A 142 17.03 18.05 -7.09
CA ILE A 142 18.11 17.18 -6.59
C ILE A 142 17.80 16.64 -5.18
N ALA A 143 17.10 17.43 -4.36
CA ALA A 143 16.77 17.01 -3.00
C ALA A 143 15.71 15.90 -3.01
N LEU A 144 14.70 16.01 -3.87
CA LEU A 144 13.73 14.93 -4.07
C LEU A 144 14.40 13.69 -4.66
N TRP A 145 15.29 13.81 -5.64
CA TRP A 145 16.08 12.68 -6.10
C TRP A 145 16.83 11.98 -4.96
N ALA A 146 17.43 12.74 -4.05
CA ALA A 146 18.10 12.18 -2.89
C ALA A 146 17.14 11.42 -1.96
N HIS A 147 15.88 11.86 -1.83
CA HIS A 147 14.84 11.12 -1.11
C HIS A 147 14.58 9.78 -1.80
N GLU A 148 14.23 9.80 -3.08
CA GLU A 148 13.82 8.61 -3.84
C GLU A 148 14.95 7.57 -3.95
N LEU A 149 16.20 8.02 -4.11
CA LEU A 149 17.37 7.13 -4.09
C LEU A 149 17.57 6.44 -2.75
N LYS A 150 17.08 7.01 -1.63
CA LYS A 150 17.10 6.31 -0.34
C LYS A 150 16.21 5.08 -0.41
N HIS A 151 15.05 5.18 -1.05
CA HIS A 151 14.18 4.02 -1.26
C HIS A 151 14.80 3.01 -2.21
N VAL A 152 15.46 3.44 -3.30
CA VAL A 152 16.22 2.51 -4.17
C VAL A 152 17.29 1.75 -3.37
N GLN A 153 18.04 2.46 -2.52
CA GLN A 153 19.02 1.83 -1.63
C GLN A 153 18.35 0.82 -0.68
N GLN A 154 17.25 1.20 -0.03
CA GLN A 154 16.51 0.32 0.89
C GLN A 154 15.98 -0.94 0.18
N PHE A 155 15.47 -0.82 -1.05
CA PHE A 155 15.06 -1.96 -1.85
C PHE A 155 16.22 -2.89 -2.19
N ARG A 156 17.40 -2.34 -2.51
CA ARG A 156 18.61 -3.13 -2.77
C ARG A 156 19.10 -3.87 -1.53
N GLU A 157 19.02 -3.23 -0.36
CA GLU A 157 19.51 -3.79 0.91
C GLU A 157 18.55 -4.81 1.51
N TRP A 158 17.24 -4.58 1.41
CA TRP A 158 16.23 -5.38 2.11
C TRP A 158 15.45 -6.32 1.19
N GLY A 159 15.53 -6.11 -0.12
CA GLY A 159 14.61 -6.71 -1.08
C GLY A 159 13.20 -6.14 -0.97
N VAL A 160 12.35 -6.50 -1.93
CA VAL A 160 10.96 -6.01 -2.01
C VAL A 160 10.13 -6.46 -0.80
N GLU A 161 10.27 -7.72 -0.39
CA GLU A 161 9.55 -8.28 0.77
C GLU A 161 9.99 -7.62 2.08
N GLY A 162 11.31 -7.44 2.27
CA GLY A 162 11.85 -6.82 3.47
C GLY A 162 11.50 -5.34 3.58
N PHE A 163 11.43 -4.64 2.45
CA PHE A 163 10.89 -3.28 2.39
C PHE A 163 9.42 -3.26 2.77
N ALA A 164 8.58 -4.07 2.12
CA ALA A 164 7.14 -4.10 2.36
C ALA A 164 6.79 -4.46 3.82
N GLN A 165 7.53 -5.38 4.42
CA GLN A 165 7.38 -5.72 5.83
C GLN A 165 7.66 -4.51 6.74
N ARG A 166 8.79 -3.82 6.55
CA ARG A 166 9.15 -2.65 7.35
C ARG A 166 8.18 -1.50 7.15
N TYR A 167 7.78 -1.24 5.91
CA TYR A 167 6.88 -0.15 5.55
C TYR A 167 5.49 -0.34 6.16
N THR A 168 4.97 -1.57 6.11
CA THR A 168 3.66 -1.87 6.71
C THR A 168 3.70 -1.83 8.22
N GLN A 169 4.80 -2.28 8.85
CA GLN A 169 4.97 -2.26 10.31
C GLN A 169 5.15 -0.84 10.87
N ASP A 170 6.08 -0.08 10.30
CA ASP A 170 6.38 1.30 10.69
C ASP A 170 6.90 2.08 9.47
N PHE A 171 5.98 2.74 8.76
CA PHE A 171 6.34 3.56 7.60
C PHE A 171 7.29 4.69 7.98
N ASN A 172 7.22 5.25 9.20
CA ASN A 172 8.10 6.34 9.61
C ASN A 172 9.55 5.90 9.68
N ALA A 173 9.83 4.67 10.11
CA ALA A 173 11.17 4.11 10.14
C ALA A 173 11.79 3.97 8.73
N VAL A 174 10.95 3.81 7.70
CA VAL A 174 11.38 3.74 6.29
C VAL A 174 11.55 5.14 5.68
N GLU A 175 10.61 6.05 5.96
CA GLU A 175 10.55 7.41 5.40
C GLU A 175 11.54 8.39 6.05
N ALA A 176 11.75 8.30 7.38
CA ALA A 176 12.57 9.28 8.10
C ALA A 176 14.02 9.38 7.57
N PRO A 177 14.72 8.28 7.22
CA PRO A 177 16.01 8.36 6.54
C PRO A 177 15.97 9.07 5.18
N ALA A 178 14.88 8.92 4.42
CA ALA A 178 14.70 9.57 3.12
C ALA A 178 14.48 11.09 3.28
N TYR A 179 13.67 11.50 4.24
CA TYR A 179 13.52 12.92 4.58
C TYR A 179 14.80 13.54 5.14
N ALA A 180 15.59 12.79 5.92
CA ALA A 180 16.84 13.28 6.49
C ALA A 180 17.84 13.65 5.39
N ILE A 181 18.06 12.76 4.41
CA ILE A 181 18.98 13.02 3.30
C ILE A 181 18.45 14.11 2.36
N GLN A 182 17.14 14.14 2.09
CA GLN A 182 16.51 15.23 1.34
C GLN A 182 16.78 16.59 1.98
N ALA A 183 16.61 16.69 3.30
CA ALA A 183 16.87 17.92 4.03
C ALA A 183 18.36 18.33 3.99
N GLU A 184 19.26 17.36 4.08
CA GLU A 184 20.70 17.58 3.97
C GLU A 184 21.09 18.11 2.58
N VAL A 185 20.66 17.42 1.52
CA VAL A 185 20.94 17.82 0.14
C VAL A 185 20.35 19.20 -0.16
N ARG A 186 19.11 19.46 0.28
CA ARG A 186 18.49 20.78 0.12
C ARG A 186 19.29 21.90 0.79
N ARG A 187 19.91 21.64 1.95
CA ARG A 187 20.82 22.61 2.59
C ARG A 187 22.11 22.78 1.80
N SER A 188 22.71 21.68 1.33
CA SER A 188 23.97 21.74 0.56
C SER A 188 23.81 22.48 -0.76
N VAL A 189 22.72 22.24 -1.50
CA VAL A 189 22.47 22.90 -2.79
C VAL A 189 22.27 24.41 -2.62
N ARG A 190 21.51 24.82 -1.58
CA ARG A 190 21.34 26.25 -1.24
C ARG A 190 22.64 26.91 -0.76
N GLY A 191 23.48 26.17 -0.04
CA GLY A 191 24.75 26.66 0.48
C GLY A 191 25.87 26.78 -0.56
N GLY A 192 25.78 26.03 -1.65
CA GLY A 192 26.74 26.05 -2.77
C GLY A 192 26.47 27.12 -3.84
N THR A 193 25.44 27.95 -3.65
CA THR A 193 25.09 29.06 -4.57
C THR A 193 25.74 30.40 -4.17
N GLN A 194 26.82 30.37 -3.37
CA GLN A 194 27.60 31.54 -2.96
C GLN A 194 28.99 31.54 -3.59
#